data_AF-A0A7S2EXE0-F1
#
_entry.id   AF-A0A7S2EXE0-F1
#
_cell.length_a   1.000
_cell.length_b   1.000
_cell.length_c   1.000
_cell.angle_alpha   90.00
_cell.angle_beta   90.00
_cell.angle_gamma   90.00
#
_symmetry.space_group_name_H-M   'P 1'
#
loop_
_entity.id
_entity.type
_entity.pdbx_description
1 polymer ?
#
loop_
_entity_poly.entity_id
_entity_poly.type
_entity_poly.pdbx_seq_one_letter_code
_entity_poly.pdbx_strand_id
1 'polypeptide(L)'
;PSSSSSSSSSSSSSSSTPSSVVEAASAAAALAYPPPNPGRLEREFIDMLDDFARYGSRDIEAVADARYRALFEGVKAGTAEPAVANAFMIVFKDMVPIRVAGRMIYRHLRSVMEDHLEAMAEEEGRIVSETGLSSDQIHRGRRAFLALTEDDAGTTLTIDQLIDSGIVETAVELFGYDEFDEFVSAVDEGGSGLLDFERFMIGLQRCAEGSTSPECTVPYVLEEIAERMGPVNERRKTVPVDERKQKYSERYDDMVSSFAEWEDRVPTG
;
A
#
# COMPACT_ATOMS: atom_id res chain seq x y z
N PRO A 1 -17.94 -64.49 -11.19
CA PRO A 1 -17.05 -64.83 -10.05
C PRO A 1 -16.09 -63.65 -9.79
N SER A 2 -16.13 -62.93 -8.68
CA SER A 2 -16.55 -63.31 -7.33
C SER A 2 -16.87 -62.02 -6.57
N SER A 3 -17.96 -62.10 -5.83
CA SER A 3 -18.48 -61.14 -4.89
C SER A 3 -17.61 -61.04 -3.64
N SER A 4 -17.44 -59.83 -3.11
CA SER A 4 -17.01 -59.61 -1.73
C SER A 4 -17.69 -58.35 -1.19
N SER A 5 -18.82 -58.59 -0.56
CA SER A 5 -19.63 -57.67 0.23
C SER A 5 -19.08 -57.58 1.66
N SER A 6 -18.65 -56.39 2.07
CA SER A 6 -18.26 -56.07 3.44
C SER A 6 -19.27 -55.10 4.04
N SER A 7 -20.07 -55.64 4.97
CA SER A 7 -21.05 -54.95 5.81
C SER A 7 -20.35 -54.31 7.01
N SER A 8 -20.38 -52.98 7.09
CA SER A 8 -19.94 -52.20 8.24
C SER A 8 -21.13 -51.64 9.01
N SER A 9 -21.20 -52.04 10.27
CA SER A 9 -22.16 -51.71 11.31
C SER A 9 -22.17 -50.22 11.67
N SER A 10 -23.36 -49.62 11.63
CA SER A 10 -23.68 -48.27 12.08
C SER A 10 -23.90 -48.23 13.59
N SER A 11 -22.93 -47.70 14.32
CA SER A 11 -23.04 -47.32 15.73
C SER A 11 -23.51 -45.87 15.84
N SER A 12 -24.72 -45.66 16.32
CA SER A 12 -25.34 -44.37 16.61
C SER A 12 -24.77 -43.77 17.90
N SER A 13 -23.77 -42.90 17.76
CA SER A 13 -23.28 -42.01 18.82
C SER A 13 -24.15 -40.77 18.89
N SER A 14 -24.93 -40.64 19.97
CA SER A 14 -25.67 -39.44 20.35
C SER A 14 -24.70 -38.28 20.59
N SER A 15 -24.64 -37.34 19.64
CA SER A 15 -23.84 -36.12 19.73
C SER A 15 -24.50 -35.13 20.69
N SER A 16 -24.01 -35.09 21.93
CA SER A 16 -24.23 -33.98 22.84
C SER A 16 -23.58 -32.74 22.21
N THR A 17 -24.37 -31.84 21.65
CA THR A 17 -23.88 -30.53 21.19
C THR A 17 -23.35 -29.77 22.41
N PRO A 18 -22.05 -29.40 22.45
CA PRO A 18 -21.49 -28.65 23.56
C PRO A 18 -22.08 -27.24 23.59
N SER A 19 -22.48 -26.76 24.78
CA SER A 19 -22.99 -25.41 25.04
C SER A 19 -22.02 -24.27 24.71
N SER A 20 -20.80 -24.54 24.23
CA SER A 20 -19.79 -23.52 23.95
C SER A 20 -20.08 -22.63 22.74
N VAL A 21 -20.99 -23.06 21.85
CA VAL A 21 -21.29 -22.31 20.61
C VAL A 21 -22.12 -21.05 20.87
N VAL A 22 -22.93 -21.03 21.93
CA VAL A 22 -23.79 -19.89 22.28
C VAL A 22 -22.98 -18.78 22.96
N GLU A 23 -21.93 -19.14 23.71
CA GLU A 23 -21.04 -18.20 24.39
C GLU A 23 -20.12 -17.48 23.40
N ALA A 24 -19.59 -18.19 22.40
CA ALA A 24 -18.81 -17.60 21.31
C ALA A 24 -19.61 -16.59 20.47
N ALA A 25 -20.90 -16.85 20.22
CA ALA A 25 -21.77 -15.93 19.49
C ALA A 25 -22.09 -14.66 20.30
N SER A 26 -22.20 -14.78 21.64
CA SER A 26 -22.39 -13.63 22.53
C SER A 26 -21.13 -12.77 22.65
N ALA A 27 -19.94 -13.39 22.69
CA ALA A 27 -18.67 -12.67 22.67
C ALA A 27 -18.44 -11.94 21.33
N ALA A 28 -18.80 -12.58 20.20
CA ALA A 28 -18.74 -11.94 18.89
C ALA A 28 -19.72 -10.76 18.74
N ALA A 29 -20.92 -10.85 19.33
CA ALA A 29 -21.88 -9.75 19.36
C ALA A 29 -21.41 -8.58 20.24
N ALA A 30 -20.64 -8.83 21.30
CA ALA A 30 -20.02 -7.79 22.13
C ALA A 30 -18.87 -7.06 21.41
N LEU A 31 -18.29 -7.66 20.37
CA LEU A 31 -17.27 -7.04 19.51
C LEU A 31 -17.85 -6.37 18.26
N ALA A 32 -19.18 -6.30 18.12
CA ALA A 32 -19.82 -5.69 16.97
C ALA A 32 -19.44 -4.20 16.85
N TYR A 33 -18.58 -3.89 15.90
CA TYR A 33 -18.22 -2.53 15.50
C TYR A 33 -18.97 -2.16 14.21
N PRO A 34 -19.57 -0.96 14.12
CA PRO A 34 -19.73 0.04 15.18
C PRO A 34 -20.88 -0.30 16.16
N PRO A 35 -20.85 0.22 17.41
CA PRO A 35 -21.92 -0.01 18.39
C PRO A 35 -23.24 0.63 17.93
N PRO A 36 -24.41 0.05 18.27
CA PRO A 36 -25.71 0.45 17.71
C PRO A 36 -26.17 1.88 18.08
N ASN A 37 -25.51 2.55 19.04
CA ASN A 37 -25.78 3.94 19.39
C ASN A 37 -24.49 4.60 19.92
N PRO A 38 -23.54 4.99 19.04
CA PRO A 38 -22.27 5.51 19.50
C PRO A 38 -22.49 6.86 20.20
N GLY A 39 -21.86 7.03 21.37
CA GLY A 39 -21.75 8.30 22.05
C GLY A 39 -21.01 9.34 21.19
N ARG A 40 -21.03 10.62 21.60
CA ARG A 40 -20.43 11.70 20.81
C ARG A 40 -18.97 11.46 20.44
N LEU A 41 -18.16 10.99 21.38
CA LEU A 41 -16.72 10.74 21.17
C LEU A 41 -16.46 9.50 20.33
N GLU A 42 -17.30 8.48 20.47
CA GLU A 42 -17.22 7.26 19.66
C GLU A 42 -17.58 7.59 18.20
N ARG A 43 -18.62 8.40 17.99
CA ARG A 43 -18.98 8.88 16.65
C ARG A 43 -17.87 9.71 16.02
N GLU A 44 -17.27 10.63 16.78
CA GLU A 44 -16.11 11.39 16.30
C GLU A 44 -14.96 10.47 15.87
N PHE A 45 -14.68 9.42 16.65
CA PHE A 45 -13.66 8.43 16.29
C PHE A 45 -14.02 7.65 15.03
N ILE A 46 -15.26 7.18 14.92
CA ILE A 46 -15.78 6.48 13.73
C ILE A 46 -15.67 7.39 12.50
N ASP A 47 -16.10 8.65 12.59
CA ASP A 47 -16.03 9.61 11.48
C ASP A 47 -14.59 9.80 10.97
N MET A 48 -13.61 9.86 11.89
CA MET A 48 -12.19 9.96 11.50
C MET A 48 -11.69 8.69 10.78
N LEU A 49 -12.12 7.51 11.21
CA LEU A 49 -11.75 6.25 10.56
C LEU A 49 -12.45 6.10 9.20
N ASP A 50 -13.72 6.48 9.12
CA ASP A 50 -14.49 6.46 7.88
C ASP A 50 -13.90 7.39 6.83
N ASP A 51 -13.37 8.55 7.23
CA ASP A 51 -12.66 9.44 6.33
C ASP A 51 -11.41 8.77 5.74
N PHE A 52 -10.60 8.07 6.54
CA PHE A 52 -9.44 7.33 6.02
C PHE A 52 -9.84 6.09 5.19
N ALA A 53 -10.95 5.44 5.52
CA ALA A 53 -11.45 4.29 4.77
C ALA A 53 -11.90 4.65 3.34
N ARG A 54 -12.18 5.93 3.06
CA ARG A 54 -12.46 6.42 1.71
C ARG A 54 -11.24 6.43 0.80
N TYR A 55 -10.03 6.49 1.36
CA TYR A 55 -8.82 6.46 0.56
C TYR A 55 -8.57 5.05 0.02
N GLY A 56 -8.60 4.94 -1.30
CA GLY A 56 -8.33 3.71 -2.01
C GLY A 56 -6.86 3.29 -1.90
N SER A 57 -6.55 2.05 -2.26
CA SER A 57 -5.14 1.63 -2.35
C SER A 57 -4.37 2.48 -3.38
N ARG A 58 -5.04 2.93 -4.44
CA ARG A 58 -4.49 3.86 -5.44
C ARG A 58 -4.04 5.19 -4.82
N ASP A 59 -4.84 5.75 -3.93
CA ASP A 59 -4.55 7.04 -3.29
C ASP A 59 -3.35 6.89 -2.35
N ILE A 60 -3.34 5.80 -1.57
CA ILE A 60 -2.24 5.49 -0.63
C ILE A 60 -0.94 5.21 -1.38
N GLU A 61 -0.96 4.35 -2.40
CA GLU A 61 0.23 4.00 -3.20
C GLU A 61 0.87 5.23 -3.85
N ALA A 62 0.10 6.27 -4.15
CA ALA A 62 0.57 7.46 -4.82
C ALA A 62 1.18 8.53 -3.89
N VAL A 63 1.10 8.34 -2.57
CA VAL A 63 1.78 9.23 -1.61
C VAL A 63 3.30 9.05 -1.74
N ALA A 64 4.02 10.13 -2.03
CA ALA A 64 5.46 10.07 -2.31
C ALA A 64 6.29 9.56 -1.11
N ASP A 65 6.03 10.06 0.10
CA ASP A 65 6.78 9.65 1.30
C ASP A 65 6.33 8.25 1.75
N ALA A 66 7.26 7.28 1.65
CA ALA A 66 7.05 5.90 2.06
C ALA A 66 6.59 5.76 3.53
N ARG A 67 6.96 6.69 4.42
CA ARG A 67 6.53 6.66 5.82
C ARG A 67 5.06 7.01 5.96
N TYR A 68 4.58 8.01 5.22
CA TYR A 68 3.15 8.33 5.22
C TYR A 68 2.34 7.20 4.58
N ARG A 69 2.84 6.58 3.51
CA ARG A 69 2.24 5.35 2.93
C ARG A 69 2.05 4.28 4.00
N ALA A 70 3.12 3.93 4.70
CA ALA A 70 3.07 2.93 5.77
C ALA A 70 2.08 3.31 6.89
N LEU A 71 1.96 4.60 7.22
CA LEU A 71 0.96 5.07 8.19
C LEU A 71 -0.47 4.89 7.68
N PHE A 72 -0.77 5.25 6.43
CA PHE A 72 -2.09 5.06 5.85
C PHE A 72 -2.46 3.58 5.71
N GLU A 73 -1.51 2.74 5.28
CA GLU A 73 -1.68 1.28 5.25
C GLU A 73 -1.95 0.72 6.64
N GLY A 74 -1.21 1.17 7.65
CA GLY A 74 -1.42 0.79 9.05
C GLY A 74 -2.79 1.21 9.58
N VAL A 75 -3.25 2.43 9.25
CA VAL A 75 -4.61 2.88 9.59
C VAL A 75 -5.65 2.00 8.91
N LYS A 76 -5.50 1.75 7.60
CA LYS A 76 -6.42 0.91 6.82
C LYS A 76 -6.50 -0.51 7.37
N ALA A 77 -5.36 -1.13 7.66
CA ALA A 77 -5.29 -2.45 8.29
C ALA A 77 -5.93 -2.44 9.68
N GLY A 78 -5.66 -1.43 10.51
CA GLY A 78 -6.26 -1.27 11.83
C GLY A 78 -7.78 -1.08 11.79
N THR A 79 -8.31 -0.38 10.79
CA THR A 79 -9.76 -0.20 10.59
C THR A 79 -10.45 -1.46 10.08
N ALA A 80 -9.72 -2.34 9.40
CA ALA A 80 -10.26 -3.59 8.89
C ALA A 80 -10.47 -4.65 10.00
N GLU A 81 -9.79 -4.50 11.14
CA GLU A 81 -9.89 -5.39 12.30
C GLU A 81 -10.77 -4.76 13.41
N PRO A 82 -12.03 -5.22 13.59
CA PRO A 82 -12.96 -4.64 14.55
C PRO A 82 -12.44 -4.62 15.99
N ALA A 83 -11.69 -5.65 16.40
CA ALA A 83 -11.13 -5.73 17.75
C ALA A 83 -10.12 -4.59 18.01
N VAL A 84 -9.28 -4.28 17.01
CA VAL A 84 -8.30 -3.18 17.08
C VAL A 84 -9.02 -1.84 17.11
N ALA A 85 -9.98 -1.62 16.20
CA ALA A 85 -10.76 -0.38 16.15
C ALA A 85 -11.49 -0.12 17.49
N ASN A 86 -12.12 -1.16 18.06
CA ASN A 86 -12.79 -1.08 19.36
C ASN A 86 -11.83 -0.74 20.50
N ALA A 87 -10.65 -1.37 20.55
CA ALA A 87 -9.65 -1.08 21.56
C ALA A 87 -9.18 0.39 21.50
N PHE A 88 -8.88 0.90 20.30
CA PHE A 88 -8.51 2.30 20.12
C PHE A 88 -9.66 3.26 20.43
N MET A 89 -10.91 2.89 20.13
CA MET A 89 -12.08 3.69 20.48
C MET A 89 -12.23 3.84 22.01
N ILE A 90 -12.05 2.77 22.78
CA ILE A 90 -12.07 2.79 24.25
C ILE A 90 -10.98 3.73 24.76
N VAL A 91 -9.74 3.55 24.29
CA VAL A 91 -8.61 4.40 24.68
C VAL A 91 -8.85 5.87 24.33
N PHE A 92 -9.39 6.16 23.13
CA PHE A 92 -9.74 7.51 22.68
C PHE A 92 -10.82 8.16 23.57
N LYS A 93 -11.80 7.37 24.02
CA LYS A 93 -12.89 7.79 24.91
C LYS A 93 -12.44 8.03 26.34
N ASP A 94 -11.51 7.23 26.85
CA ASP A 94 -11.16 7.24 28.27
C ASP A 94 -9.92 8.10 28.56
N MET A 95 -9.01 8.26 27.58
CA MET A 95 -7.73 8.96 27.76
C MET A 95 -7.67 10.28 26.98
N VAL A 96 -7.88 11.41 27.69
CA VAL A 96 -7.83 12.76 27.10
C VAL A 96 -6.53 13.07 26.36
N PRO A 97 -5.32 12.74 26.86
CA PRO A 97 -4.08 13.03 26.12
C PRO A 97 -4.02 12.30 24.77
N ILE A 98 -4.46 11.04 24.74
CA ILE A 98 -4.49 10.24 23.50
C ILE A 98 -5.50 10.80 22.52
N ARG A 99 -6.65 11.28 23.00
CA ARG A 99 -7.62 11.97 22.14
C ARG A 99 -7.06 13.21 21.46
N VAL A 100 -6.34 14.04 22.21
CA VAL A 100 -5.71 15.25 21.67
C VAL A 100 -4.68 14.88 20.62
N ALA A 101 -3.81 13.91 20.91
CA ALA A 101 -2.82 13.41 19.96
C ALA A 101 -3.48 12.83 18.70
N GLY A 102 -4.52 12.00 18.86
CA GLY A 102 -5.27 11.39 17.77
C GLY A 102 -5.86 12.43 16.82
N ARG A 103 -6.46 13.51 17.35
CA ARG A 103 -6.97 14.62 16.52
C ARG A 103 -5.86 15.35 15.76
N MET A 104 -4.71 15.54 16.39
CA MET A 104 -3.57 16.18 15.74
C MET A 104 -3.04 15.32 14.58
N ILE A 105 -2.86 14.02 14.82
CA ILE A 105 -2.43 13.05 13.81
C ILE A 105 -3.45 12.97 12.68
N TYR A 106 -4.75 12.85 13.00
CA TYR A 106 -5.82 12.83 12.00
C TYR A 106 -5.78 14.06 11.09
N ARG A 107 -5.74 15.27 11.66
CA ARG A 107 -5.70 16.51 10.87
C ARG A 107 -4.46 16.58 9.98
N HIS A 108 -3.31 16.19 10.51
CA HIS A 108 -2.05 16.19 9.77
C HIS A 108 -2.08 15.21 8.60
N LEU A 109 -2.41 13.94 8.86
CA LEU A 109 -2.50 12.92 7.81
C LEU A 109 -3.57 13.25 6.76
N ARG A 110 -4.72 13.80 7.19
CA ARG A 110 -5.76 14.27 6.27
C ARG A 110 -5.24 15.38 5.35
N SER A 111 -4.58 16.40 5.90
CA SER A 111 -3.98 17.48 5.11
C SER A 111 -2.98 16.92 4.10
N VAL A 112 -2.07 16.05 4.54
CA VAL A 112 -1.07 15.42 3.67
C VAL A 112 -1.73 14.67 2.50
N MET A 113 -2.80 13.91 2.77
CA MET A 113 -3.51 13.19 1.70
C MET A 113 -4.27 14.15 0.76
N GLU A 114 -4.97 15.15 1.29
CA GLU A 114 -5.69 16.14 0.48
C GLU A 114 -4.74 16.92 -0.42
N ASP A 115 -3.61 17.40 0.12
CA ASP A 115 -2.57 18.12 -0.62
C ASP A 115 -1.97 17.22 -1.73
N HIS A 116 -1.73 15.94 -1.45
CA HIS A 116 -1.22 14.99 -2.43
C HIS A 116 -2.23 14.70 -3.54
N LEU A 117 -3.51 14.50 -3.21
CA LEU A 117 -4.56 14.25 -4.20
C LEU A 117 -4.75 15.45 -5.14
N GLU A 118 -4.68 16.68 -4.61
CA GLU A 118 -4.74 17.90 -5.40
C GLU A 118 -3.53 17.99 -6.35
N ALA A 119 -2.31 17.86 -5.82
CA ALA A 119 -1.09 17.89 -6.63
C ALA A 119 -1.09 16.82 -7.72
N MET A 120 -1.57 15.62 -7.41
CA MET A 120 -1.70 14.54 -8.39
C MET A 120 -2.71 14.84 -9.49
N ALA A 121 -3.87 15.40 -9.14
CA ALA A 121 -4.89 15.76 -10.11
C ALA A 121 -4.40 16.83 -11.09
N GLU A 122 -3.63 17.81 -10.59
CA GLU A 122 -3.00 18.82 -11.43
C GLU A 122 -1.94 18.22 -12.36
N GLU A 123 -1.04 17.38 -11.82
CA GLU A 123 -0.01 16.68 -12.59
C GLU A 123 -0.61 15.76 -13.66
N GLU A 124 -1.62 14.97 -13.30
CA GLU A 124 -2.36 14.11 -14.22
C GLU A 124 -3.01 14.95 -15.33
N GLY A 125 -3.63 16.09 -14.98
CA GLY A 125 -4.22 17.01 -15.96
C GLY A 125 -3.20 17.50 -16.99
N ARG A 126 -1.97 17.82 -16.57
CA ARG A 126 -0.88 18.22 -17.47
C ARG A 126 -0.45 17.06 -18.36
N ILE A 127 -0.19 15.87 -17.79
CA ILE A 127 0.21 14.68 -18.56
C ILE A 127 -0.87 14.31 -19.59
N VAL A 128 -2.15 14.27 -19.22
CA VAL A 128 -3.26 13.98 -20.15
C VAL A 128 -3.29 15.00 -21.30
N SER A 129 -3.08 16.28 -21.00
CA SER A 129 -3.13 17.33 -22.01
C SER A 129 -1.99 17.25 -23.03
N GLU A 130 -0.80 16.81 -22.61
CA GLU A 130 0.37 16.69 -23.49
C GLU A 130 0.46 15.35 -24.21
N THR A 131 0.05 14.25 -23.55
CA THR A 131 0.30 12.89 -24.03
C THR A 131 -0.94 12.19 -24.57
N GLY A 132 -2.14 12.67 -24.21
CA GLY A 132 -3.40 11.97 -24.51
C GLY A 132 -3.57 10.63 -23.78
N LEU A 133 -2.69 10.30 -22.83
CA LEU A 133 -2.81 9.09 -22.03
C LEU A 133 -4.06 9.13 -21.16
N SER A 134 -4.65 7.97 -20.94
CA SER A 134 -5.76 7.80 -20.00
C SER A 134 -5.27 7.84 -18.54
N SER A 135 -6.18 8.21 -17.64
CA SER A 135 -5.95 8.17 -16.18
C SER A 135 -5.34 6.84 -15.72
N ASP A 136 -5.90 5.70 -16.16
CA ASP A 136 -5.41 4.38 -15.75
C ASP A 136 -3.95 4.14 -16.16
N GLN A 137 -3.55 4.56 -17.36
CA GLN A 137 -2.18 4.42 -17.86
C GLN A 137 -1.19 5.28 -17.05
N ILE A 138 -1.57 6.52 -16.72
CA ILE A 138 -0.77 7.41 -15.88
C ILE A 138 -0.57 6.79 -14.50
N HIS A 139 -1.61 6.19 -13.92
CA HIS A 139 -1.49 5.54 -12.62
C HIS A 139 -0.60 4.30 -12.62
N ARG A 140 -0.66 3.48 -13.67
CA ARG A 140 0.29 2.38 -13.84
C ARG A 140 1.73 2.90 -13.97
N GLY A 141 1.92 3.96 -14.74
CA GLY A 141 3.22 4.62 -14.86
C GLY A 141 3.73 5.15 -13.53
N ARG A 142 2.86 5.74 -12.71
CA ARG A 142 3.23 6.23 -11.38
C ARG A 142 3.69 5.11 -10.47
N ARG A 143 2.99 3.97 -10.48
CA ARG A 143 3.40 2.79 -9.71
C ARG A 143 4.78 2.29 -10.13
N ALA A 144 5.04 2.21 -11.43
CA ALA A 144 6.35 1.85 -11.96
C ALA A 144 7.42 2.86 -11.56
N PHE A 145 7.12 4.16 -11.65
CA PHE A 145 8.04 5.24 -11.28
C PHE A 145 8.38 5.22 -9.78
N LEU A 146 7.39 5.06 -8.90
CA LEU A 146 7.61 5.00 -7.45
C LEU A 146 8.40 3.76 -7.03
N ALA A 147 8.28 2.65 -7.76
CA ALA A 147 9.12 1.48 -7.54
C ALA A 147 10.62 1.75 -7.83
N LEU A 148 10.93 2.79 -8.60
CA LEU A 148 12.30 3.19 -8.90
C LEU A 148 12.89 4.14 -7.87
N THR A 149 12.04 4.95 -7.25
CA THR A 149 12.46 6.05 -6.36
C THR A 149 12.40 5.68 -4.87
N GLU A 150 12.23 4.40 -4.51
CA GLU A 150 11.96 3.97 -3.12
C GLU A 150 12.99 4.43 -2.07
N ASP A 151 14.23 4.74 -2.47
CA ASP A 151 15.32 5.07 -1.53
C ASP A 151 15.43 6.58 -1.18
N ASP A 152 14.90 7.45 -2.04
CA ASP A 152 14.85 8.90 -1.81
C ASP A 152 13.41 9.33 -1.56
N ALA A 153 13.16 10.54 -1.05
CA ALA A 153 11.82 11.00 -0.65
C ALA A 153 10.76 11.10 -1.80
N GLY A 154 10.99 10.44 -2.94
CA GLY A 154 9.92 9.82 -3.74
C GLY A 154 9.39 10.69 -4.87
N THR A 155 9.98 11.85 -5.15
CA THR A 155 9.42 12.80 -6.14
C THR A 155 10.24 12.92 -7.42
N THR A 156 11.52 12.54 -7.39
CA THR A 156 12.42 12.68 -8.54
C THR A 156 13.28 11.44 -8.71
N LEU A 157 13.50 11.06 -9.96
CA LEU A 157 14.37 9.99 -10.39
C LEU A 157 15.62 10.61 -11.01
N THR A 158 16.80 10.22 -10.53
CA THR A 158 18.07 10.60 -11.16
C THR A 158 18.33 9.71 -12.38
N ILE A 159 19.12 10.21 -13.33
CA ILE A 159 19.53 9.40 -14.50
C ILE A 159 20.32 8.17 -14.05
N ASP A 160 21.17 8.29 -13.02
CA ASP A 160 21.92 7.17 -12.46
C ASP A 160 20.99 6.09 -11.90
N GLN A 161 19.93 6.47 -11.15
CA GLN A 161 18.92 5.51 -10.68
C GLN A 161 18.18 4.81 -11.84
N LEU A 162 17.91 5.56 -12.91
CA LEU A 162 17.27 5.00 -14.09
C LEU A 162 18.19 3.99 -14.79
N ILE A 163 19.50 4.26 -14.89
CA ILE A 163 20.52 3.31 -15.39
C ILE A 163 20.57 2.08 -14.50
N ASP A 164 20.76 2.26 -13.19
CA ASP A 164 20.95 1.19 -12.22
C ASP A 164 19.72 0.26 -12.10
N SER A 165 18.55 0.77 -12.47
CA SER A 165 17.32 -0.03 -12.51
C SER A 165 17.26 -1.05 -13.66
N GLY A 166 18.09 -0.89 -14.71
CA GLY A 166 18.03 -1.69 -15.93
C GLY A 166 16.83 -1.36 -16.84
N ILE A 167 16.01 -0.37 -16.48
CA ILE A 167 14.89 0.08 -17.30
C ILE A 167 15.38 0.68 -18.61
N VAL A 168 16.48 1.41 -18.60
CA VAL A 168 16.92 2.08 -19.83
C VAL A 168 17.30 1.08 -20.91
N GLU A 169 17.93 -0.04 -20.55
CA GLU A 169 18.21 -1.12 -21.51
C GLU A 169 16.92 -1.63 -22.15
N THR A 170 15.88 -1.81 -21.34
CA THR A 170 14.54 -2.23 -21.79
C THR A 170 13.91 -1.17 -22.71
N ALA A 171 13.95 0.10 -22.33
CA ALA A 171 13.36 1.19 -23.08
C ALA A 171 14.10 1.42 -24.41
N VAL A 172 15.44 1.42 -24.40
CA VAL A 172 16.29 1.55 -25.60
C VAL A 172 15.99 0.42 -26.59
N GLU A 173 15.90 -0.82 -26.11
CA GLU A 173 15.53 -1.98 -26.95
C GLU A 173 14.12 -1.84 -27.54
N LEU A 174 13.13 -1.46 -26.73
CA LEU A 174 11.73 -1.36 -27.15
C LEU A 174 11.48 -0.18 -28.11
N PHE A 175 12.11 0.96 -27.89
CA PHE A 175 11.97 2.13 -28.75
C PHE A 175 12.88 2.09 -29.99
N GLY A 176 13.90 1.22 -29.99
CA GLY A 176 14.84 1.07 -31.09
C GLY A 176 15.87 2.19 -31.15
N TYR A 177 16.30 2.72 -30.00
CA TYR A 177 17.42 3.65 -29.92
C TYR A 177 18.74 2.90 -30.11
N ASP A 178 19.67 3.48 -30.87
CA ASP A 178 21.00 2.89 -31.08
C ASP A 178 21.90 3.08 -29.85
N GLU A 179 21.74 4.22 -29.14
CA GLU A 179 22.57 4.61 -28.01
C GLU A 179 21.73 5.11 -26.83
N PHE A 180 22.21 4.84 -25.61
CA PHE A 180 21.62 5.28 -24.35
C PHE A 180 21.47 6.81 -24.25
N ASP A 181 22.49 7.54 -24.69
CA ASP A 181 22.52 9.01 -24.57
C ASP A 181 21.42 9.68 -25.40
N GLU A 182 20.98 9.05 -26.49
CA GLU A 182 19.87 9.54 -27.32
C GLU A 182 18.55 9.44 -26.56
N PHE A 183 18.29 8.29 -25.91
CA PHE A 183 17.11 8.11 -25.08
C PHE A 183 17.10 9.09 -23.89
N VAL A 184 18.22 9.23 -23.18
CA VAL A 184 18.28 10.17 -22.04
C VAL A 184 18.08 11.60 -22.49
N SER A 185 18.66 12.01 -23.63
CA SER A 185 18.47 13.35 -24.17
C SER A 185 17.00 13.60 -24.59
N ALA A 186 16.29 12.56 -25.00
CA ALA A 186 14.86 12.65 -25.34
C ALA A 186 13.96 12.72 -24.10
N VAL A 187 14.32 12.04 -23.01
CA VAL A 187 13.52 12.03 -21.77
C VAL A 187 13.82 13.23 -20.87
N ASP A 188 15.08 13.65 -20.73
CA ASP A 188 15.52 14.81 -19.96
C ASP A 188 15.73 16.03 -20.87
N GLU A 189 14.65 16.49 -21.51
CA GLU A 189 14.66 17.73 -22.28
C GLU A 189 14.98 18.92 -21.36
N GLY A 190 16.25 19.30 -21.32
CA GLY A 190 16.77 20.34 -20.44
C GLY A 190 18.07 19.95 -19.74
N GLY A 191 18.45 18.67 -19.76
CA GLY A 191 19.71 18.19 -19.19
C GLY A 191 19.82 18.45 -17.70
N SER A 192 18.70 18.36 -16.98
CA SER A 192 18.66 18.63 -15.55
C SER A 192 19.25 17.50 -14.71
N GLY A 193 19.34 16.29 -15.27
CA GLY A 193 19.72 15.06 -14.59
C GLY A 193 18.67 14.55 -13.60
N LEU A 194 17.54 15.24 -13.47
CA LEU A 194 16.47 14.96 -12.52
C LEU A 194 15.12 14.90 -13.23
N LEU A 195 14.50 13.73 -13.21
CA LEU A 195 13.21 13.46 -13.81
C LEU A 195 12.15 13.41 -12.72
N ASP A 196 11.23 14.38 -12.70
CA ASP A 196 9.96 14.19 -11.99
C ASP A 196 9.05 13.25 -12.79
N PHE A 197 7.94 12.82 -12.17
CA PHE A 197 7.04 11.85 -12.78
C PHE A 197 6.40 12.39 -14.06
N GLU A 198 5.96 13.66 -14.06
CA GLU A 198 5.44 14.35 -15.24
C GLU A 198 6.40 14.32 -16.43
N ARG A 199 7.65 14.77 -16.24
CA ARG A 199 8.67 14.77 -17.30
C ARG A 199 8.98 13.37 -17.79
N PHE A 200 9.06 12.40 -16.88
CA PHE A 200 9.29 11.01 -17.25
C PHE A 200 8.19 10.48 -18.17
N MET A 201 6.91 10.72 -17.84
CA MET A 201 5.78 10.28 -18.65
C MET A 201 5.71 10.96 -20.01
N ILE A 202 5.94 12.29 -20.04
CA ILE A 202 5.95 13.06 -21.29
C ILE A 202 7.12 12.63 -22.19
N GLY A 203 8.32 12.45 -21.60
CA GLY A 203 9.51 11.96 -22.30
C GLY A 203 9.31 10.58 -22.91
N LEU A 204 8.71 9.64 -22.15
CA LEU A 204 8.37 8.31 -22.66
C LEU A 204 7.38 8.37 -23.82
N GLN A 205 6.37 9.24 -23.76
CA GLN A 205 5.42 9.42 -24.85
C GLN A 205 6.09 9.93 -26.12
N ARG A 206 6.99 10.90 -26.00
CA ARG A 206 7.77 11.42 -27.14
C ARG A 206 8.66 10.35 -27.76
N CYS A 207 9.29 9.51 -26.92
CA CYS A 207 10.06 8.36 -27.38
C CYS A 207 9.17 7.37 -28.16
N ALA A 208 7.97 7.08 -27.65
CA ALA A 208 7.02 6.20 -28.32
C ALA A 208 6.59 6.74 -29.69
N GLU A 209 6.30 8.03 -29.79
CA GLU A 209 5.92 8.70 -31.04
C GLU A 209 7.04 8.75 -32.08
N GLY A 210 8.30 8.82 -31.62
CA GLY A 210 9.49 8.75 -32.46
C GLY A 210 9.86 7.33 -32.91
N SER A 211 9.35 6.30 -32.24
CA SER A 211 9.73 4.91 -32.52
C SER A 211 9.20 4.42 -33.86
N THR A 212 9.98 3.60 -34.55
CA THR A 212 9.54 2.98 -35.82
C THR A 212 8.61 1.79 -35.63
N SER A 213 8.48 1.29 -34.39
CA SER A 213 7.69 0.12 -34.05
C SER A 213 6.24 0.52 -33.74
N PRO A 214 5.24 0.09 -34.53
CA PRO A 214 3.84 0.43 -34.29
C PRO A 214 3.28 -0.23 -33.02
N GLU A 215 3.99 -1.20 -32.44
CA GLU A 215 3.59 -1.90 -31.21
C GLU A 215 4.13 -1.20 -29.94
N CYS A 216 5.07 -0.26 -30.09
CA CYS A 216 5.70 0.42 -28.97
C CYS A 216 4.82 1.56 -28.46
N THR A 217 3.90 1.22 -27.55
CA THR A 217 3.06 2.19 -26.86
C THR A 217 3.56 2.39 -25.43
N VAL A 218 3.45 3.61 -24.89
CA VAL A 218 3.84 3.90 -23.49
C VAL A 218 3.25 2.91 -22.48
N PRO A 219 1.95 2.52 -22.56
CA PRO A 219 1.38 1.54 -21.63
C PRO A 219 2.10 0.19 -21.65
N TYR A 220 2.51 -0.28 -22.83
CA TYR A 220 3.24 -1.53 -22.99
C TYR A 220 4.62 -1.44 -22.35
N VAL A 221 5.34 -0.34 -22.58
CA VAL A 221 6.66 -0.10 -21.97
C VAL A 221 6.55 -0.03 -20.45
N LEU A 222 5.53 0.66 -19.92
CA LEU A 222 5.30 0.75 -18.48
C LEU A 222 4.92 -0.60 -17.85
N GLU A 223 4.19 -1.45 -18.57
CA GLU A 223 3.86 -2.80 -18.13
C GLU A 223 5.10 -3.69 -18.09
N GLU A 224 5.92 -3.68 -19.14
CA GLU A 224 7.19 -4.40 -19.18
C GLU A 224 8.15 -3.93 -18.07
N ILE A 225 8.22 -2.62 -17.84
CA ILE A 225 9.00 -2.04 -16.73
C ILE A 225 8.47 -2.57 -15.38
N ALA A 226 7.17 -2.51 -15.15
CA ALA A 226 6.57 -2.96 -13.90
C ALA A 226 6.81 -4.46 -13.66
N GLU A 227 6.71 -5.29 -14.70
CA GLU A 227 6.97 -6.73 -14.64
C GLU A 227 8.44 -7.02 -14.32
N ARG A 228 9.39 -6.33 -14.97
CA ARG A 228 10.83 -6.48 -14.70
C ARG A 228 11.23 -5.99 -13.30
N MET A 229 10.53 -4.99 -12.77
CA MET A 229 10.79 -4.44 -11.44
C MET A 229 10.25 -5.32 -10.30
N GLY A 230 9.24 -6.15 -10.54
CA GLY A 230 8.67 -7.06 -9.53
C GLY A 230 9.75 -7.91 -8.82
N PRO A 231 10.58 -8.67 -9.55
CA PRO A 231 11.69 -9.44 -8.99
C PRO A 231 12.76 -8.58 -8.29
N VAL A 232 12.99 -7.34 -8.76
CA VAL A 232 13.98 -6.43 -8.17
C VAL A 232 13.52 -5.98 -6.78
N ASN A 233 12.24 -5.65 -6.62
CA ASN A 233 11.66 -5.29 -5.33
C ASN A 233 11.70 -6.47 -4.34
N GLU A 234 11.48 -7.70 -4.81
CA GLU A 234 11.64 -8.89 -3.98
C GLU A 234 13.09 -9.11 -3.53
N ARG A 235 14.07 -8.90 -4.43
CA ARG A 235 15.50 -8.97 -4.08
C ARG A 235 15.90 -7.86 -3.11
N ARG A 236 15.38 -6.64 -3.27
CA ARG A 236 15.66 -5.51 -2.37
C ARG A 236 15.13 -5.73 -0.96
N LYS A 237 13.99 -6.42 -0.80
CA LYS A 237 13.50 -6.86 0.52
C LYS A 237 14.47 -7.78 1.27
N THR A 238 15.43 -8.41 0.57
CA THR A 238 16.46 -9.24 1.20
C THR A 238 17.72 -8.49 1.59
N VAL A 239 17.82 -7.18 1.28
CA VAL A 239 18.93 -6.36 1.75
C VAL A 239 18.87 -6.35 3.28
N PRO A 240 19.98 -6.71 3.96
CA PRO A 240 20.01 -6.79 5.40
C PRO A 240 19.55 -5.46 5.99
N VAL A 241 18.45 -5.53 6.74
CA VAL A 241 17.92 -4.41 7.50
C VAL A 241 19.06 -3.84 8.35
N ASP A 242 19.26 -2.52 8.29
CA ASP A 242 20.22 -1.82 9.15
C ASP A 242 20.12 -2.37 10.58
N GLU A 243 21.24 -2.78 11.18
CA GLU A 243 21.31 -3.37 12.52
C GLU A 243 20.51 -2.55 13.54
N ARG A 244 20.48 -1.22 13.36
CA ARG A 244 19.69 -0.32 14.19
C ARG A 244 18.18 -0.55 14.05
N LYS A 245 17.67 -0.68 12.82
CA LYS A 245 16.25 -0.96 12.55
C LYS A 245 15.88 -2.35 13.05
N GLN A 246 16.75 -3.34 12.82
CA GLN A 246 16.56 -4.70 13.32
C GLN A 246 16.39 -4.72 14.84
N LYS A 247 17.25 -4.00 15.57
CA LYS A 247 17.15 -3.89 17.03
C LYS A 247 15.85 -3.25 17.52
N TYR A 248 15.26 -2.32 16.77
CA TYR A 248 13.94 -1.76 17.12
C TYR A 248 12.81 -2.75 16.84
N SER A 249 12.89 -3.50 15.74
CA SER A 249 11.95 -4.58 15.44
C SER A 249 11.99 -5.64 16.54
N GLU A 250 13.18 -6.10 16.92
CA GLU A 250 13.36 -7.10 17.99
C GLU A 250 12.75 -6.61 19.32
N ARG A 251 12.92 -5.33 19.67
CA ARG A 251 12.29 -4.76 20.87
C ARG A 251 10.76 -4.73 20.79
N TYR A 252 10.21 -4.50 19.61
CA TYR A 252 8.77 -4.55 19.40
C TYR A 252 8.25 -5.97 19.54
N ASP A 253 8.93 -6.94 18.93
CA ASP A 253 8.60 -8.36 19.02
C ASP A 253 8.71 -8.87 20.46
N ASP A 254 9.75 -8.48 21.20
CA ASP A 254 9.91 -8.75 22.64
C ASP A 254 8.75 -8.19 23.46
N MET A 255 8.31 -6.97 23.14
CA MET A 255 7.17 -6.34 23.80
C MET A 255 5.87 -7.10 23.49
N VAL A 256 5.62 -7.47 22.23
CA VAL A 256 4.45 -8.24 21.81
C VAL A 256 4.45 -9.63 22.47
N SER A 257 5.60 -10.30 22.50
CA SER A 257 5.76 -11.59 23.19
C SER A 257 5.47 -11.45 24.68
N SER A 258 5.91 -10.36 25.32
CA SER A 258 5.61 -10.10 26.73
C SER A 258 4.11 -9.90 26.98
N PHE A 259 3.39 -9.29 26.03
CA PHE A 259 1.93 -9.14 26.12
C PHE A 259 1.18 -10.46 25.97
N ALA A 260 1.68 -11.38 25.15
CA ALA A 260 1.09 -12.72 25.03
C ALA A 260 1.09 -13.48 26.36
N GLU A 261 2.13 -13.31 27.19
CA GLU A 261 2.17 -13.90 28.54
C GLU A 261 1.13 -13.31 29.51
N TRP A 262 0.53 -12.16 29.18
CA TRP A 262 -0.46 -11.51 30.03
C TRP A 262 -1.89 -11.94 29.67
N GLU A 263 -2.10 -12.66 28.57
CA GLU A 263 -3.41 -13.12 28.12
C GLU A 263 -4.13 -13.93 29.22
N ASP A 264 -3.41 -14.84 29.90
CA ASP A 264 -3.92 -15.64 31.01
C ASP A 264 -4.25 -14.83 32.29
N ARG A 265 -3.78 -13.58 32.36
CA ARG A 265 -3.98 -12.71 33.52
C ARG A 265 -5.10 -11.71 33.34
N VAL A 266 -5.66 -11.59 32.13
CA VAL A 266 -6.84 -10.76 31.89
C VAL A 266 -8.05 -11.50 32.49
N PRO A 267 -8.75 -10.93 33.49
CA PRO A 267 -9.92 -11.57 34.05
C PRO A 267 -10.95 -11.82 32.94
N THR A 268 -11.43 -13.05 32.81
CA THR A 268 -12.59 -13.37 31.96
C THR A 268 -13.80 -12.68 32.57
N GLY A 269 -14.12 -11.50 32.05
CA GLY A 269 -15.29 -10.71 32.44
C GLY A 269 -16.60 -11.39 32.06
#